data_AF-A0A520J1D9-F1
#
_entry.id   AF-A0A520J1D9-F1
#
_cell.length_a   1.000
_cell.length_b   1.000
_cell.length_c   1.000
_cell.angle_alpha   90.00
_cell.angle_beta   90.00
_cell.angle_gamma   90.00
#
_symmetry.space_group_name_H-M   'P 1'
#
loop_
_entity.id
_entity.type
_entity.pdbx_description
1 polymer ?
#
loop_
_entity_poly.entity_id
_entity_poly.type
_entity_poly.pdbx_seq_one_letter_code
_entity_poly.pdbx_strand_id
1 'polypeptide(L)' 'QVQRFLSTIHASACKRFGTVLSPAYNAAHRNHLHLEDDRAGLCR' A
#
# COMPACT_ATOMS: atom_id res chain seq x y z
N GLN A 1 -7.11 -8.72 12.96
CA GLN A 1 -7.70 -9.17 11.67
C GLN A 1 -7.39 -8.18 10.54
N VAL A 2 -7.72 -6.89 10.69
CA VAL A 2 -7.46 -5.85 9.67
C VAL A 2 -5.97 -5.69 9.29
N GLN A 3 -5.04 -5.74 10.25
CA GLN A 3 -3.60 -5.58 9.96
C GLN A 3 -3.06 -6.66 9.00
N ARG A 4 -3.49 -7.92 9.18
CA ARG A 4 -3.08 -9.02 8.29
C ARG A 4 -3.73 -8.90 6.91
N PHE A 5 -4.97 -8.43 6.85
CA PHE A 5 -5.63 -8.11 5.59
C PHE A 5 -4.85 -7.03 4.82
N LEU A 6 -4.55 -5.90 5.45
CA LEU A 6 -3.79 -4.81 4.82
C LEU A 6 -2.40 -5.26 4.38
N SER A 7 -1.68 -6.03 5.19
CA SER A 7 -0.37 -6.59 4.82
C SER A 7 -0.46 -7.54 3.60
N THR A 8 -1.50 -8.36 3.53
CA THR A 8 -1.72 -9.28 2.39
C THR A 8 -2.01 -8.52 1.10
N ILE A 9 -2.90 -7.51 1.17
CA ILE A 9 -3.22 -6.70 0.01
C ILE A 9 -2.02 -5.85 -0.42
N HIS A 10 -1.26 -5.28 0.52
CA HIS A 10 -0.02 -4.53 0.24
C HIS A 10 0.97 -5.35 -0.59
N ALA A 11 1.26 -6.58 -0.17
CA ALA A 11 2.17 -7.47 -0.89
C ALA A 11 1.69 -7.85 -2.32
N SER A 12 0.37 -7.88 -2.53
CA SER A 12 -0.21 -8.12 -3.86
C SER A 12 -0.21 -6.86 -4.73
N ALA A 13 -0.46 -5.70 -4.12
CA ALA A 13 -0.55 -4.40 -4.79
C ALA A 13 0.81 -3.95 -5.33
N CYS A 14 1.90 -4.14 -4.58
CA CYS A 14 3.25 -3.74 -5.03
C CYS A 14 3.73 -4.46 -6.30
N LYS A 15 3.03 -5.51 -6.75
CA LYS A 15 3.31 -6.22 -8.01
C LYS A 15 2.52 -5.66 -9.20
N ARG A 16 1.55 -4.78 -8.96
CA ARG A 16 0.52 -4.38 -9.93
C ARG A 16 0.38 -2.88 -10.10
N PHE A 17 0.62 -2.11 -9.03
CA PHE A 17 0.53 -0.66 -9.02
C PHE A 17 1.93 -0.07 -8.94
N GLY A 18 2.08 1.14 -9.49
CA GLY A 18 3.37 1.83 -9.47
C GLY A 18 3.65 2.48 -8.11
N THR A 19 2.67 3.09 -7.46
CA THR A 19 2.78 3.59 -6.08
C THR A 19 1.80 2.86 -5.15
N VAL A 20 2.34 2.35 -4.05
CA VAL A 20 1.60 1.69 -2.98
C VAL A 20 2.11 2.21 -1.63
N LEU A 21 1.21 2.84 -0.86
CA LEU A 21 1.49 3.33 0.49
C LEU A 21 0.64 2.62 1.53
N SER A 22 1.30 2.14 2.58
CA SER A 22 0.72 1.38 3.69
C SER A 22 0.42 2.25 4.91
N PRO A 23 -0.31 1.72 5.93
CA PRO A 23 -0.49 2.40 7.21
C PRO A 23 0.79 2.82 7.92
N ALA A 24 1.92 2.21 7.59
CA ALA A 24 3.22 2.54 8.16
C ALA A 24 3.89 3.75 7.48
N TYR A 25 3.38 4.23 6.33
CA TYR A 25 4.03 5.31 5.58
C TYR A 25 3.96 6.66 6.31
N ASN A 26 2.75 7.11 6.67
CA ASN A 26 2.55 8.34 7.46
C ASN A 26 1.14 8.42 8.09
N ALA A 27 0.89 9.50 8.81
CA ALA A 27 -0.36 9.74 9.54
C ALA A 27 -1.63 9.73 8.66
N ALA A 28 -1.52 10.11 7.39
CA ALA A 28 -2.67 10.13 6.46
C ALA A 28 -3.12 8.72 6.10
N HIS A 29 -2.20 7.75 6.04
CA HIS A 29 -2.46 6.40 5.55
C HIS A 29 -2.79 5.40 6.66
N ARG A 30 -2.81 5.81 7.94
CA ARG A 30 -2.89 4.91 9.12
C ARG A 30 -4.01 3.86 9.11
N ASN A 31 -5.04 4.04 8.30
CA ASN A 31 -6.20 3.15 8.21
C ASN A 31 -6.49 2.63 6.79
N HIS A 32 -5.67 2.93 5.78
CA HIS A 32 -5.94 2.52 4.40
C HIS A 32 -4.65 2.28 3.59
N LEU A 33 -4.82 1.82 2.36
CA LEU A 33 -3.76 1.72 1.35
C LEU A 33 -4.00 2.81 0.30
N HIS A 34 -2.96 3.54 -0.07
CA HIS A 34 -2.98 4.37 -1.28
C HIS A 34 -2.48 3.55 -2.45
N LEU A 35 -3.23 3.51 -3.56
CA LEU A 35 -2.91 2.76 -4.77
C LEU A 35 -2.98 3.71 -5.96
N GLU A 36 -1.90 3.80 -6.71
CA GLU A 36 -1.81 4.63 -7.90
C GLU A 36 -1.20 3.82 -9.05
N ASP A 37 -1.89 3.85 -10.19
CA ASP A 37 -1.46 3.21 -11.45
C ASP A 37 -0.49 4.13 -12.21
N ASP A 38 0.68 4.32 -11.61
CA ASP A 38 1.80 5.07 -12.19
C ASP A 38 2.98 4.14 -12.54
N ARG A 39 4.16 4.73 -12.79
CA ARG A 39 5.41 3.99 -13.04
C ARG A 39 6.50 4.25 -12.00
N ALA A 40 6.12 4.71 -10.80
CA ALA A 40 7.07 5.16 -9.79
C ALA A 40 7.84 4.01 -9.11
N GLY A 41 7.26 2.80 -9.07
CA GLY A 41 7.86 1.64 -8.40
C GLY A 41 8.00 1.82 -6.88
N LEU A 42 7.21 2.70 -6.27
CA LEU A 42 7.24 3.01 -4.85
C LEU A 42 6.34 2.04 -4.09
N CYS A 43 6.92 1.22 -3.22
CA CYS A 43 6.20 0.30 -2.33
C CYS A 43 6.68 0.51 -0.89
N ARG A 44 5.84 1.11 -0.03
CA ARG A 44 6.18 1.50 1.35
C ARG A 44 5.02 1.26 2.32
#